data_AF-A7T9G5-F1
#
_entry.id   AF-A7T9G5-F1
#
_cell.length_a   1.000
_cell.length_b   1.000
_cell.length_c   1.000
_cell.angle_alpha   90.00
_cell.angle_beta   90.00
_cell.angle_gamma   90.00
#
_symmetry.space_group_name_H-M   'P 1'
#
loop_
_entity.id
_entity.type
_entity.pdbx_description
1 polymer ?
#
loop_
_entity_poly.entity_id
_entity_poly.type
_entity_poly.pdbx_seq_one_letter_code
_entity_poly.pdbx_strand_id
1 'polypeptide(L)'
;LLQAGSEHFNNKPKKGIEFLQEHGLLHTPLDPEEMARLLRENPRLDKKTIGEYIGKKDNSKVLDAFVRSFEFHDLRVDEGLRQFLESFRLPGESPVIEHIMEFFSEVFFVLLKRSLTPEGKYVSAVGSSFDQDLFCIIWGPTVAALSYVYDNGVEKSVVQKAITGFRKCSLISAHYSLSDVFDNLVISLCKFTTLLAPPETALEVPYRIERRLSIKALF
;
A
#
# COMPACT_ATOMS: atom_id res chain seq x y z
N LEU A 1 -27.01 20.95 -3.86
CA LEU A 1 -27.35 19.54 -4.15
C LEU A 1 -26.11 18.65 -4.05
N LEU A 2 -25.06 18.87 -4.86
CA LEU A 2 -23.82 18.08 -4.80
C LEU A 2 -23.19 18.05 -3.39
N GLN A 3 -23.20 19.18 -2.67
CA GLN A 3 -22.75 19.24 -1.27
C GLN A 3 -23.51 18.28 -0.35
N ALA A 4 -24.83 18.41 -0.32
CA ALA A 4 -25.69 17.56 0.51
C ALA A 4 -25.55 16.08 0.14
N GLY A 5 -25.48 15.76 -1.16
CA GLY A 5 -25.22 14.40 -1.63
C GLY A 5 -23.86 13.85 -1.16
N SER A 6 -22.83 14.68 -1.15
CA SER A 6 -21.49 14.32 -0.64
C SER A 6 -21.51 14.07 0.88
N GLU A 7 -22.22 14.91 1.63
CA GLU A 7 -22.40 14.73 3.09
C GLU A 7 -23.19 13.45 3.39
N HIS A 8 -24.24 13.16 2.61
CA HIS A 8 -24.97 11.90 2.71
C HIS A 8 -24.09 10.70 2.36
N PHE A 9 -23.26 10.79 1.32
CA PHE A 9 -22.33 9.74 0.93
C PHE A 9 -21.30 9.46 2.03
N ASN A 10 -20.67 10.50 2.57
CA ASN A 10 -19.65 10.40 3.62
C ASN A 10 -20.18 9.72 4.88
N ASN A 11 -21.46 9.94 5.21
CA ASN A 11 -22.13 9.27 6.32
C ASN A 11 -22.60 7.86 5.97
N LYS A 12 -23.26 7.68 4.81
CA LYS A 12 -23.81 6.41 4.34
C LYS A 12 -23.85 6.38 2.82
N PRO A 13 -22.89 5.71 2.15
CA PRO A 13 -22.74 5.75 0.69
C PRO A 13 -24.02 5.45 -0.10
N LYS A 14 -24.78 4.42 0.30
CA LYS A 14 -26.06 4.07 -0.36
C LYS A 14 -27.05 5.25 -0.37
N LYS A 15 -27.22 5.94 0.77
CA LYS A 15 -28.12 7.10 0.86
C LYS A 15 -27.62 8.28 0.05
N GLY A 16 -26.29 8.50 0.01
CA GLY A 16 -25.70 9.54 -0.83
C GLY A 16 -25.96 9.29 -2.31
N ILE A 17 -25.80 8.06 -2.77
CA ILE A 17 -26.07 7.67 -4.15
C ILE A 17 -27.55 7.84 -4.48
N GLU A 18 -28.46 7.33 -3.62
CA GLU A 18 -29.91 7.50 -3.78
C GLU A 18 -30.29 8.99 -3.88
N PHE A 19 -29.76 9.83 -2.98
CA PHE A 19 -29.99 11.28 -3.01
C PHE A 19 -29.51 11.93 -4.31
N LEU A 20 -28.32 11.55 -4.79
CA LEU A 20 -27.77 12.09 -6.03
C LEU A 20 -28.59 11.63 -7.24
N GLN A 21 -29.09 10.39 -7.24
CA GLN A 21 -29.98 9.85 -8.28
C GLN A 21 -31.33 10.56 -8.30
N GLU A 22 -31.96 10.79 -7.15
CA GLU A 22 -33.24 11.51 -7.03
C GLU A 22 -33.17 12.93 -7.58
N HIS A 23 -32.00 13.57 -7.48
CA HIS A 23 -31.77 14.93 -7.97
C HIS A 23 -31.18 14.97 -9.39
N GLY A 24 -31.12 13.83 -10.10
CA GLY A 24 -30.63 13.74 -11.47
C GLY A 24 -29.14 14.01 -11.63
N LEU A 25 -28.34 13.87 -10.56
CA LEU A 25 -26.88 14.01 -10.57
C LEU A 25 -26.15 12.69 -10.81
N LEU A 26 -26.85 11.56 -10.68
CA LEU A 26 -26.41 10.23 -11.07
C LEU A 26 -27.56 9.50 -11.79
N HIS A 27 -27.23 8.62 -12.72
CA HIS A 27 -28.22 7.83 -13.44
C HIS A 27 -28.79 6.69 -12.59
N THR A 28 -30.04 6.31 -12.89
CA THR A 28 -30.69 5.10 -12.34
C THR A 28 -31.03 4.15 -13.49
N PRO A 29 -30.48 2.92 -13.56
CA PRO A 29 -29.54 2.31 -12.60
C PRO A 29 -28.18 3.02 -12.58
N LEU A 30 -27.44 2.83 -11.48
CA LEU A 30 -26.14 3.48 -11.28
C LEU A 30 -25.14 3.07 -12.37
N ASP A 31 -24.62 4.07 -13.09
CA ASP A 31 -23.53 3.94 -14.05
C ASP A 31 -22.18 3.88 -13.29
N PRO A 32 -21.40 2.78 -13.42
CA PRO A 32 -20.10 2.65 -12.74
C PRO A 32 -19.08 3.72 -13.12
N GLU A 33 -19.04 4.14 -14.38
CA GLU A 33 -18.14 5.14 -14.92
C GLU A 33 -18.49 6.54 -14.40
N GLU A 34 -19.78 6.84 -14.28
CA GLU A 34 -20.26 8.07 -13.64
C GLU A 34 -19.90 8.10 -12.15
N MET A 35 -20.12 6.98 -11.45
CA MET A 35 -19.76 6.86 -10.04
C MET A 35 -18.25 6.99 -9.83
N ALA A 36 -17.44 6.33 -10.67
CA ALA A 36 -15.98 6.43 -10.62
C ALA A 36 -15.50 7.88 -10.78
N ARG A 37 -16.09 8.62 -11.73
CA ARG A 37 -15.82 10.04 -11.95
C ARG A 37 -16.19 10.89 -10.74
N LEU A 38 -17.36 10.67 -10.15
CA LEU A 38 -17.78 11.34 -8.93
C LEU A 38 -16.77 11.11 -7.79
N LEU A 39 -16.33 9.87 -7.58
CA LEU A 39 -15.35 9.51 -6.54
C LEU A 39 -13.99 10.20 -6.76
N ARG A 40 -13.58 10.35 -8.02
CA ARG A 40 -12.31 10.97 -8.43
C ARG A 40 -12.31 12.49 -8.33
N GLU A 41 -13.38 13.13 -8.80
CA GLU A 41 -13.42 14.56 -9.07
C GLU A 41 -14.03 15.39 -7.94
N ASN A 42 -14.75 14.75 -7.00
CA ASN A 42 -15.43 15.46 -5.92
C ASN A 42 -14.55 15.58 -4.66
N PRO A 43 -13.91 16.75 -4.40
CA PRO A 43 -12.98 16.91 -3.27
C PRO A 43 -13.67 16.89 -1.90
N ARG A 44 -15.01 16.89 -1.85
CA ARG A 44 -15.78 16.87 -0.60
C ARG A 44 -16.04 15.46 -0.09
N LEU A 45 -15.71 14.44 -0.88
CA LEU A 45 -15.83 13.06 -0.45
C LEU A 45 -14.67 12.69 0.47
N ASP A 46 -15.00 12.03 1.57
CA ASP A 46 -14.00 11.56 2.52
C ASP A 46 -13.23 10.38 1.92
N LYS A 47 -11.90 10.50 1.87
CA LYS A 47 -11.02 9.48 1.28
C LYS A 47 -11.13 8.12 1.97
N LYS A 48 -11.46 8.06 3.27
CA LYS A 48 -11.71 6.81 3.98
C LYS A 48 -13.00 6.18 3.48
N THR A 49 -14.09 6.96 3.39
CA THR A 49 -15.37 6.48 2.87
C THR A 49 -15.27 6.01 1.42
N ILE A 50 -14.48 6.66 0.58
CA ILE A 50 -14.18 6.19 -0.79
C ILE A 50 -13.56 4.79 -0.73
N GLY A 51 -12.49 4.60 0.05
CA GLY A 51 -11.79 3.32 0.19
C GLY A 51 -12.69 2.20 0.71
N GLU A 52 -13.48 2.47 1.75
CA GLU A 52 -14.46 1.54 2.30
C GLU A 52 -15.58 1.19 1.30
N TYR A 53 -15.97 2.12 0.43
CA TYR A 53 -17.00 1.89 -0.59
C TYR A 53 -16.47 1.03 -1.75
N ILE A 54 -15.35 1.41 -2.37
CA ILE A 54 -14.80 0.69 -3.52
C ILE A 54 -14.25 -0.69 -3.15
N GLY A 55 -13.83 -0.88 -1.88
CA GLY A 55 -13.36 -2.17 -1.38
C GLY A 55 -14.43 -3.25 -1.20
N LYS A 56 -15.72 -2.91 -1.34
CA LYS A 56 -16.81 -3.90 -1.23
C LYS A 56 -16.97 -4.68 -2.53
N LYS A 57 -17.08 -6.01 -2.42
CA LYS A 57 -17.33 -6.90 -3.57
C LYS A 57 -18.58 -6.56 -4.38
N ASP A 58 -19.62 -6.04 -3.73
CA ASP A 58 -20.84 -5.59 -4.44
C ASP A 58 -20.57 -4.42 -5.40
N ASN A 59 -19.48 -3.68 -5.16
CA ASN A 59 -19.10 -2.49 -5.92
C ASN A 59 -17.94 -2.75 -6.89
N SER A 60 -17.57 -4.00 -7.18
CA SER A 60 -16.41 -4.32 -8.03
C SER A 60 -16.49 -3.70 -9.43
N LYS A 61 -17.70 -3.50 -9.99
CA LYS A 61 -17.87 -2.77 -11.27
C LYS A 61 -17.44 -1.30 -11.16
N VAL A 62 -17.77 -0.66 -10.03
CA VAL A 62 -17.33 0.72 -9.75
C VAL A 62 -15.83 0.75 -9.48
N LEU A 63 -15.28 -0.26 -8.79
CA LEU A 63 -13.84 -0.37 -8.59
C LEU A 63 -13.09 -0.52 -9.92
N ASP A 64 -13.55 -1.38 -10.83
CA ASP A 64 -12.97 -1.53 -12.18
C ASP A 64 -12.99 -0.20 -12.95
N ALA A 65 -14.16 0.45 -13.01
CA ALA A 65 -14.29 1.78 -13.63
C ALA A 65 -13.41 2.84 -12.95
N PHE A 66 -13.29 2.79 -11.62
CA PHE A 66 -12.46 3.69 -10.84
C PHE A 66 -10.98 3.51 -11.16
N VAL A 67 -10.45 2.29 -11.18
CA VAL A 67 -9.04 2.04 -11.56
C VAL A 67 -8.79 2.43 -13.02
N ARG A 68 -9.72 2.14 -13.94
CA ARG A 68 -9.61 2.50 -15.36
C ARG A 68 -9.69 4.00 -15.63
N SER A 69 -10.23 4.79 -14.69
CA SER A 69 -10.30 6.25 -14.81
C SER A 69 -8.95 6.95 -14.62
N PHE A 70 -7.90 6.22 -14.21
CA PHE A 70 -6.55 6.75 -14.06
C PHE A 70 -5.78 6.66 -15.39
N GLU A 71 -5.09 7.75 -15.73
CA GLU A 71 -4.17 7.79 -16.86
C GLU A 71 -2.80 7.26 -16.44
N PHE A 72 -2.62 5.94 -16.52
CA PHE A 72 -1.35 5.28 -16.19
C PHE A 72 -0.36 5.19 -17.37
N HIS A 73 -0.67 5.81 -18.52
CA HIS A 73 0.21 5.80 -19.69
C HIS A 73 1.54 6.47 -19.34
N ASP A 74 2.64 5.86 -19.80
CA ASP A 74 4.02 6.34 -19.58
C ASP A 74 4.45 6.52 -18.11
N LEU A 75 3.68 5.99 -17.15
CA LEU A 75 4.04 5.99 -15.73
C LEU A 75 4.79 4.71 -15.35
N ARG A 76 5.77 4.85 -14.46
CA ARG A 76 6.32 3.68 -13.76
C ARG A 76 5.25 3.08 -12.84
N VAL A 77 5.34 1.77 -12.58
CA VAL A 77 4.33 1.05 -11.77
C VAL A 77 4.17 1.68 -10.38
N ASP A 78 5.26 2.11 -9.76
CA ASP A 78 5.26 2.79 -8.47
C ASP A 78 4.64 4.20 -8.53
N GLU A 79 4.82 4.93 -9.63
CA GLU A 79 4.19 6.23 -9.85
C GLU A 79 2.68 6.07 -10.02
N GLY A 80 2.24 5.12 -10.84
CA GLY A 80 0.83 4.81 -11.00
C GLY A 80 0.20 4.30 -9.70
N LEU A 81 0.90 3.45 -8.94
CA LEU A 81 0.43 2.97 -7.65
C LEU A 81 0.31 4.10 -6.64
N ARG A 82 1.30 5.01 -6.58
CA ARG A 82 1.24 6.19 -5.71
C ARG A 82 0.03 7.07 -6.08
N GLN A 83 -0.14 7.38 -7.37
CA GLN A 83 -1.26 8.17 -7.85
C GLN A 83 -2.61 7.52 -7.50
N PHE A 84 -2.70 6.20 -7.62
CA PHE A 84 -3.87 5.42 -7.26
C PHE A 84 -4.18 5.47 -5.76
N LEU A 85 -3.19 5.17 -4.93
CA LEU A 85 -3.35 5.14 -3.46
C LEU A 85 -3.52 6.54 -2.84
N GLU A 86 -3.14 7.61 -3.55
CA GLU A 86 -3.37 8.99 -3.07
C GLU A 86 -4.84 9.44 -3.19
N SER A 87 -5.65 8.80 -4.03
CA SER A 87 -7.04 9.23 -4.25
C SER A 87 -8.02 8.74 -3.18
N PHE A 88 -7.63 7.78 -2.34
CA PHE A 88 -8.44 7.26 -1.23
C PHE A 88 -7.55 6.87 -0.04
N ARG A 89 -8.14 6.48 1.10
CA ARG A 89 -7.38 5.84 2.18
C ARG A 89 -7.55 4.34 2.06
N LEU A 90 -6.44 3.62 1.94
CA LEU A 90 -6.45 2.18 1.83
C LEU A 90 -7.12 1.54 3.06
N PRO A 91 -8.08 0.61 2.88
CA PRO A 91 -8.68 -0.14 3.98
C PRO A 91 -7.64 -0.96 4.76
N GLY A 92 -7.96 -1.29 6.01
CA GLY A 92 -7.04 -2.04 6.88
C GLY A 92 -7.21 -3.57 6.79
N GLU A 93 -8.35 -4.06 6.31
CA GLU A 93 -8.59 -5.49 6.22
C GLU A 93 -7.81 -6.11 5.04
N SER A 94 -6.91 -7.06 5.34
CA SER A 94 -6.07 -7.72 4.32
C SER A 94 -6.83 -8.22 3.08
N PRO A 95 -8.01 -8.88 3.19
CA PRO A 95 -8.75 -9.35 2.02
C PRO A 95 -9.31 -8.21 1.15
N VAL A 96 -9.56 -7.03 1.75
CA VAL A 96 -10.05 -5.85 1.03
C VAL A 96 -8.91 -5.17 0.29
N ILE A 97 -7.73 -5.09 0.92
CA ILE A 97 -6.51 -4.61 0.27
C ILE A 97 -6.17 -5.49 -0.94
N GLU A 98 -6.15 -6.81 -0.75
CA GLU A 98 -5.89 -7.77 -1.83
C GLU A 98 -6.84 -7.56 -3.01
N HIS A 99 -8.15 -7.47 -2.74
CA HIS A 99 -9.15 -7.21 -3.76
C HIS A 99 -8.90 -5.91 -4.54
N ILE A 100 -8.59 -4.81 -3.85
CA ILE A 100 -8.29 -3.53 -4.51
C ILE A 100 -7.02 -3.63 -5.37
N MET A 101 -5.99 -4.31 -4.85
CA MET A 101 -4.71 -4.47 -5.53
C MET A 101 -4.80 -5.39 -6.75
N GLU A 102 -5.71 -6.37 -6.76
CA GLU A 102 -5.98 -7.21 -7.94
C GLU A 102 -6.38 -6.36 -9.14
N PHE A 103 -7.37 -5.46 -8.99
CA PHE A 103 -7.84 -4.60 -10.10
C PHE A 103 -6.75 -3.64 -10.58
N PHE A 104 -6.00 -3.03 -9.66
CA PHE A 104 -4.85 -2.19 -10.03
C PHE A 104 -3.84 -2.98 -10.87
N SER A 105 -3.49 -4.19 -10.41
CA SER A 105 -2.51 -5.04 -11.06
C SER A 105 -2.98 -5.52 -12.44
N GLU A 106 -4.27 -5.83 -12.61
CA GLU A 106 -4.84 -6.20 -13.92
C GLU A 106 -4.69 -5.07 -14.94
N VAL A 107 -5.00 -3.83 -14.56
CA VAL A 107 -4.88 -2.68 -15.46
C VAL A 107 -3.40 -2.43 -15.82
N PHE A 108 -2.51 -2.43 -14.84
CA PHE A 108 -1.08 -2.24 -15.09
C PHE A 108 -0.47 -3.39 -15.91
N PHE A 109 -0.91 -4.62 -15.69
CA PHE A 109 -0.48 -5.78 -16.48
C PHE A 109 -0.94 -5.68 -17.94
N VAL A 110 -2.16 -5.18 -18.21
CA VAL A 110 -2.61 -4.89 -19.57
C VAL A 110 -1.75 -3.79 -20.20
N LEU A 111 -1.42 -2.73 -19.47
CA LEU A 111 -0.52 -1.68 -19.97
C LEU A 111 0.89 -2.21 -20.26
N LEU A 112 1.41 -3.10 -19.40
CA LEU A 112 2.63 -3.86 -19.64
C LEU A 112 2.50 -4.87 -20.80
N LYS A 113 1.30 -5.30 -21.19
CA LYS A 113 1.15 -6.11 -22.41
C LYS A 113 1.02 -5.26 -23.66
N ARG A 114 0.37 -4.11 -23.57
CA ARG A 114 0.25 -3.14 -24.67
C ARG A 114 1.58 -2.51 -25.00
N SER A 115 2.45 -2.33 -24.00
CA SER A 115 3.80 -1.89 -24.29
C SER A 115 4.64 -2.98 -25.01
N LEU A 116 4.26 -4.27 -24.95
CA LEU A 116 4.87 -5.37 -25.76
C LEU A 116 4.41 -5.38 -27.22
N THR A 117 3.53 -4.48 -27.63
CA THR A 117 3.20 -4.31 -29.05
C THR A 117 4.31 -3.51 -29.75
N PRO A 118 4.43 -3.57 -31.10
CA PRO A 118 5.43 -2.81 -31.84
C PRO A 118 5.38 -1.29 -31.61
N GLU A 119 4.22 -0.77 -31.17
CA GLU A 119 3.98 0.64 -30.84
C GLU A 119 4.42 1.00 -29.41
N GLY A 120 4.61 0.02 -28.55
CA GLY A 120 5.03 0.20 -27.18
C GLY A 120 6.53 0.45 -27.08
N LYS A 121 6.88 1.67 -26.67
CA LYS A 121 8.28 2.07 -26.54
C LYS A 121 8.82 1.63 -25.18
N TYR A 122 9.37 0.42 -25.09
CA TYR A 122 10.16 0.07 -23.91
C TYR A 122 11.59 0.57 -24.03
N VAL A 123 12.04 1.21 -22.96
CA VAL A 123 13.46 1.29 -22.66
C VAL A 123 13.80 0.09 -21.79
N SER A 124 14.42 -0.93 -22.37
CA SER A 124 15.02 -2.00 -21.56
C SER A 124 16.06 -1.35 -20.64
N ALA A 125 15.80 -1.43 -19.34
CA ALA A 125 16.75 -1.05 -18.31
C ALA A 125 18.03 -1.87 -18.51
N VAL A 126 19.18 -1.21 -18.66
CA VAL A 126 20.45 -1.93 -18.73
C VAL A 126 20.82 -2.38 -17.32
N GLY A 127 20.57 -3.64 -17.00
CA GLY A 127 20.91 -4.23 -15.71
C GLY A 127 20.06 -3.71 -14.55
N SER A 128 20.67 -3.49 -13.39
CA SER A 128 20.03 -3.06 -12.13
C SER A 128 19.81 -1.54 -12.04
N SER A 129 19.66 -0.85 -13.17
CA SER A 129 19.70 0.62 -13.23
C SER A 129 18.57 1.32 -12.46
N PHE A 130 17.50 0.61 -12.09
CA PHE A 130 16.36 1.14 -11.36
C PHE A 130 16.14 0.51 -9.97
N ASP A 131 16.93 -0.51 -9.63
CA ASP A 131 16.76 -1.26 -8.38
C ASP A 131 17.00 -0.37 -7.15
N GLN A 132 17.96 0.55 -7.24
CA GLN A 132 18.26 1.51 -6.19
C GLN A 132 17.07 2.45 -5.95
N ASP A 133 16.53 3.05 -7.01
CA ASP A 133 15.38 3.97 -6.92
C ASP A 133 14.14 3.26 -6.39
N LEU A 134 13.88 2.04 -6.88
CA LEU A 134 12.76 1.23 -6.42
C LEU A 134 12.90 0.91 -4.93
N PHE A 135 14.09 0.52 -4.47
CA PHE A 135 14.34 0.23 -3.07
C PHE A 135 14.22 1.49 -2.19
N CYS A 136 14.74 2.64 -2.64
CA CYS A 136 14.61 3.93 -1.97
C CYS A 136 13.15 4.32 -1.68
N ILE A 137 12.21 3.90 -2.52
CA ILE A 137 10.79 4.18 -2.34
C ILE A 137 10.14 3.23 -1.32
N ILE A 138 10.51 1.95 -1.33
CA ILE A 138 9.78 0.91 -0.59
C ILE A 138 10.42 0.52 0.76
N TRP A 139 11.68 0.89 1.01
CA TRP A 139 12.40 0.42 2.21
C TRP A 139 11.69 0.85 3.50
N GLY A 140 11.17 2.08 3.58
CA GLY A 140 10.50 2.61 4.78
C GLY A 140 9.25 1.81 5.16
N PRO A 141 8.24 1.68 4.26
CA PRO A 141 7.08 0.82 4.49
C PRO A 141 7.45 -0.64 4.75
N THR A 142 8.46 -1.16 4.06
CA THR A 142 8.94 -2.54 4.26
C THR A 142 9.48 -2.73 5.68
N VAL A 143 10.34 -1.83 6.15
CA VAL A 143 10.87 -1.85 7.51
C VAL A 143 9.76 -1.73 8.55
N ALA A 144 8.78 -0.85 8.34
CA ALA A 144 7.64 -0.72 9.25
C ALA A 144 6.83 -2.02 9.35
N ALA A 145 6.54 -2.66 8.23
CA ALA A 145 5.84 -3.94 8.19
C ALA A 145 6.66 -5.06 8.88
N LEU A 146 7.96 -5.14 8.58
CA LEU A 146 8.85 -6.12 9.19
C LEU A 146 8.97 -5.91 10.72
N SER A 147 9.06 -4.65 11.17
CA SER A 147 9.06 -4.29 12.59
C SER A 147 7.76 -4.73 13.27
N TYR A 148 6.61 -4.45 12.66
CA TYR A 148 5.32 -4.85 13.21
C TYR A 148 5.20 -6.38 13.36
N VAL A 149 5.59 -7.12 12.31
CA VAL A 149 5.56 -8.59 12.30
C VAL A 149 6.55 -9.16 13.33
N TYR A 150 7.70 -8.52 13.51
CA TYR A 150 8.68 -8.93 14.52
C TYR A 150 8.15 -8.72 15.95
N ASP A 151 7.53 -7.57 16.23
CA ASP A 151 7.00 -7.26 17.56
C ASP A 151 5.82 -8.15 17.92
N ASN A 152 4.84 -8.25 17.03
CA ASN A 152 3.55 -8.90 17.29
C ASN A 152 3.53 -10.38 16.88
N GLY A 153 4.58 -10.88 16.22
CA GLY A 153 4.66 -12.27 15.78
C GLY A 153 4.70 -13.24 16.95
N VAL A 154 3.67 -14.07 17.08
CA VAL A 154 3.57 -15.14 18.08
C VAL A 154 4.31 -16.39 17.62
N GLU A 155 4.22 -16.70 16.32
CA GLU A 155 4.89 -17.85 15.73
C GLU A 155 6.36 -17.57 15.40
N LYS A 156 7.23 -18.48 15.84
CA LYS A 156 8.68 -18.42 15.57
C LYS A 156 9.00 -18.39 14.07
N SER A 157 8.22 -19.10 13.25
CA SER A 157 8.35 -19.11 11.78
C SER A 157 8.12 -17.72 11.17
N VAL A 158 7.13 -16.98 11.67
CA VAL A 158 6.74 -15.63 11.23
C VAL A 158 7.82 -14.61 11.63
N VAL A 159 8.29 -14.67 12.87
CA VAL A 159 9.40 -13.83 13.35
C VAL A 159 10.67 -14.08 12.53
N GLN A 160 10.99 -15.34 12.21
CA GLN A 160 12.16 -15.68 11.40
C GLN A 160 12.09 -15.12 9.97
N LYS A 161 10.88 -15.08 9.38
CA LYS A 161 10.66 -14.43 8.09
C LYS A 161 10.89 -12.92 8.16
N ALA A 162 10.45 -12.26 9.24
CA ALA A 162 10.71 -10.85 9.47
C ALA A 162 12.22 -10.56 9.58
N ILE A 163 12.96 -11.36 10.35
CA ILE A 163 14.43 -11.27 10.45
C ILE A 163 15.11 -11.44 9.09
N THR A 164 14.65 -12.40 8.29
CA THR A 164 15.17 -12.63 6.93
C THR A 164 14.89 -11.42 6.03
N GLY A 165 13.73 -10.78 6.18
CA GLY A 165 13.39 -9.53 5.50
C GLY A 165 14.33 -8.38 5.86
N PHE A 166 14.61 -8.18 7.16
CA PHE A 166 15.59 -7.19 7.61
C PHE A 166 16.96 -7.43 6.99
N ARG A 167 17.43 -8.68 7.00
CA ARG A 167 18.73 -9.05 6.40
C ARG A 167 18.79 -8.71 4.91
N LYS A 168 17.73 -8.98 4.16
CA LYS A 168 17.64 -8.64 2.73
C LYS A 168 17.69 -7.12 2.52
N CYS A 169 16.97 -6.35 3.32
CA CYS A 169 17.01 -4.89 3.26
C CYS A 169 18.43 -4.35 3.55
N SER A 170 19.12 -4.92 4.55
CA SER A 170 20.50 -4.56 4.88
C SER A 170 21.47 -4.88 3.73
N LEU A 171 21.33 -6.03 3.09
CA LEU A 171 22.17 -6.43 1.95
C LEU A 171 21.98 -5.49 0.74
N ILE A 172 20.73 -5.14 0.42
CA ILE A 172 20.42 -4.19 -0.67
C ILE A 172 20.97 -2.80 -0.34
N SER A 173 20.79 -2.34 0.90
CA SER A 173 21.31 -1.05 1.36
C SER A 173 22.84 -1.00 1.25
N ALA A 174 23.53 -2.06 1.66
CA ALA A 174 24.98 -2.16 1.53
C ALA A 174 25.44 -2.19 0.07
N HIS A 175 24.75 -2.94 -0.79
CA HIS A 175 25.06 -3.03 -2.22
C HIS A 175 24.97 -1.66 -2.92
N TYR A 176 23.97 -0.85 -2.58
CA TYR A 176 23.76 0.49 -3.14
C TYR A 176 24.37 1.63 -2.30
N SER A 177 25.18 1.32 -1.28
CA SER A 177 25.81 2.32 -0.38
C SER A 177 24.82 3.29 0.28
N LEU A 178 23.61 2.81 0.62
CA LEU A 178 22.55 3.59 1.25
C LEU A 178 22.75 3.61 2.78
N SER A 179 23.76 4.36 3.24
CA SER A 179 24.13 4.42 4.67
C SER A 179 22.98 4.85 5.56
N ASP A 180 22.19 5.86 5.16
CA ASP A 180 21.05 6.33 5.95
C ASP A 180 19.98 5.24 6.13
N VAL A 181 19.71 4.45 5.08
CA VAL A 181 18.75 3.34 5.14
C VAL A 181 19.29 2.24 6.04
N PHE A 182 20.59 1.94 5.92
CA PHE A 182 21.27 0.96 6.76
C PHE A 182 21.21 1.36 8.25
N ASP A 183 21.48 2.61 8.58
CA ASP A 183 21.41 3.11 9.95
C ASP A 183 19.98 3.02 10.50
N ASN A 184 18.96 3.33 9.69
CA ASN A 184 17.56 3.17 10.08
C ASN A 184 17.16 1.71 10.31
N LEU A 185 17.72 0.77 9.54
CA LEU A 185 17.56 -0.66 9.77
C LEU A 185 18.20 -1.09 11.09
N VAL A 186 19.41 -0.62 11.36
CA VAL A 186 20.12 -0.87 12.62
C VAL A 186 19.35 -0.31 13.81
N ILE A 187 18.88 0.94 13.74
CA ILE A 187 18.04 1.56 14.78
C ILE A 187 16.79 0.72 15.02
N SER A 188 16.11 0.30 13.94
CA SER A 188 14.91 -0.52 14.02
C SER A 188 15.17 -1.87 14.69
N LEU A 189 16.29 -2.52 14.39
CA LEU A 189 16.70 -3.77 15.06
C LEU A 189 17.16 -3.54 16.51
N CYS A 190 17.82 -2.42 16.81
CA CYS A 190 18.27 -2.06 18.15
C CYS A 190 17.11 -1.81 19.12
N LYS A 191 15.96 -1.35 18.62
CA LYS A 191 14.72 -1.28 19.42
C LYS A 191 14.33 -2.65 19.98
N PHE A 192 14.59 -3.72 19.23
CA PHE A 192 14.23 -5.09 19.65
C PHE A 192 15.26 -5.75 20.56
N THR A 193 16.51 -5.29 20.54
CA THR A 193 17.58 -5.82 21.39
C THR A 193 17.68 -5.14 22.74
N THR A 194 16.81 -4.15 23.04
CA THR A 194 16.87 -3.31 24.25
C THR A 194 18.19 -2.56 24.41
N LEU A 195 19.00 -2.41 23.35
CA LEU A 195 20.29 -1.71 23.39
C LEU A 195 20.15 -0.21 23.64
N LEU A 196 18.96 0.35 23.36
CA LEU A 196 18.62 1.76 23.54
C LEU A 196 17.73 2.02 24.77
N ALA A 197 17.37 0.97 25.53
CA ALA A 197 16.58 1.14 26.75
C ALA A 197 17.50 1.44 27.94
N PRO A 198 17.17 2.40 28.82
CA PRO A 198 17.85 2.52 30.10
C PRO A 198 17.71 1.21 30.89
N PRO A 199 18.64 0.88 31.80
CA PRO A 199 18.59 -0.35 32.57
C PRO A 199 17.39 -0.33 33.53
N GLU A 200 16.22 -0.72 33.05
CA GLU A 200 15.05 -0.95 33.90
C GLU A 200 15.05 -2.39 34.41
N THR A 201 14.64 -2.49 35.67
CA THR A 201 14.81 -3.61 36.59
C THR A 201 14.35 -4.94 36.03
N ALA A 202 15.22 -5.94 36.23
CA ALA A 202 15.13 -7.31 35.77
C ALA A 202 13.95 -8.09 36.37
N LEU A 203 12.73 -7.83 35.94
CA LEU A 203 11.58 -8.67 36.25
C LEU A 203 10.56 -8.66 35.10
N GLU A 204 10.96 -9.06 33.89
CA GLU A 204 9.97 -9.56 32.91
C GLU A 204 10.61 -10.35 31.73
N VAL A 205 10.26 -11.65 31.72
CA VAL A 205 10.06 -12.57 30.57
C VAL A 205 11.28 -13.25 29.90
N PRO A 206 11.44 -14.58 30.08
CA PRO A 206 12.40 -15.45 29.35
C PRO A 206 12.32 -15.37 27.80
N TYR A 207 11.17 -14.99 27.25
CA TYR A 207 10.90 -14.87 25.82
C TYR A 207 11.75 -13.80 25.11
N ARG A 208 12.21 -12.76 25.83
CA ARG A 208 13.11 -11.74 25.27
C ARG A 208 14.55 -12.23 25.09
N ILE A 209 14.97 -13.27 25.82
CA ILE A 209 16.34 -13.81 25.74
C ILE A 209 16.53 -14.63 24.45
N GLU A 210 15.50 -15.38 24.00
CA GLU A 210 15.57 -16.09 22.70
C GLU A 210 15.60 -15.12 21.52
N ARG A 211 14.84 -14.02 21.55
CA ARG A 211 14.87 -12.97 20.51
C ARG A 211 16.23 -12.24 20.44
N ARG A 212 16.96 -12.13 21.57
CA ARG A 212 18.34 -11.61 21.62
C ARG A 212 19.36 -12.50 20.89
N LEU A 213 19.19 -13.82 20.89
CA LEU A 213 20.11 -14.76 20.23
C LEU A 213 20.00 -14.68 18.70
N SER A 214 18.80 -14.48 18.17
CA SER A 214 18.56 -14.41 16.72
C SER A 214 19.17 -13.17 16.05
N ILE A 215 19.38 -12.07 16.79
CA ILE A 215 19.98 -10.83 16.26
C ILE A 215 21.51 -10.89 16.28
N LYS A 216 22.13 -11.63 17.21
CA LYS A 216 23.58 -11.91 17.16
C LYS A 216 24.00 -12.71 15.93
N ALA A 217 23.06 -13.40 15.28
CA ALA A 217 23.31 -14.14 14.03
C ALA A 217 23.19 -13.27 12.76
N LEU A 218 22.82 -11.99 12.89
CA LEU A 218 22.71 -11.03 11.78
C LEU A 218 23.99 -10.23 11.53
N PHE A 219 24.94 -10.22 12.49
CA PHE A 219 26.22 -9.52 12.41
C PHE A 219 27.37 -10.52 12.44
#